data_AF-A0A6M0MAV4-F1
#
_entry.id   AF-A0A6M0MAV4-F1
#
_cell.length_a   1.000
_cell.length_b   1.000
_cell.length_c   1.000
_cell.angle_alpha   90.00
_cell.angle_beta   90.00
_cell.angle_gamma   90.00
#
_symmetry.space_group_name_H-M   'P 1'
#
loop_
_entity.id
_entity.type
_entity.pdbx_description
1 polymer ?
#
loop_
_entity_poly.entity_id
_entity_poly.type
_entity_poly.pdbx_seq_one_letter_code
_entity_poly.pdbx_strand_id
1 'polypeptide(L)'
;MSSIENMIAWMQARKGKVTYSMTSRMGPRSYDCSSSVFFAMIAGGFLSAGSMGNTETLFGMSGTKLKEISRGEVQRGDIFISGTPGGSAGSDGHTGIFLSNGSFIHCSYTHNGIAVDTNDAYMSTRLPHHFYRIVGSGSSNTDSKPQMVTLNV
;
A
#
# COMPACT_ATOMS: atom_id res chain seq x y z
N MET A 1 -17.61 -1.74 5.51
CA MET A 1 -16.98 -0.40 5.51
C MET A 1 -15.51 -0.57 5.17
N SER A 2 -14.94 0.32 4.35
CA SER A 2 -13.53 0.23 3.97
C SER A 2 -12.62 0.63 5.14
N SER A 3 -11.44 0.00 5.27
CA SER A 3 -10.53 0.17 6.41
C SER A 3 -9.07 0.09 6.00
N ILE A 4 -8.31 1.15 6.28
CA ILE A 4 -6.86 1.20 6.10
C ILE A 4 -6.18 0.15 6.99
N GLU A 5 -6.68 -0.07 8.20
CA GLU A 5 -6.10 -1.05 9.12
C GLU A 5 -6.32 -2.48 8.62
N ASN A 6 -7.45 -2.80 7.98
CA ASN A 6 -7.64 -4.12 7.37
C ASN A 6 -6.68 -4.34 6.18
N MET A 7 -6.46 -3.29 5.37
CA MET A 7 -5.48 -3.32 4.28
C MET A 7 -4.06 -3.58 4.81
N ILE A 8 -3.64 -2.86 5.85
CA ILE A 8 -2.31 -3.03 6.45
C ILE A 8 -2.21 -4.37 7.19
N ALA A 9 -3.24 -4.80 7.92
CA ALA A 9 -3.28 -6.08 8.60
C ALA A 9 -3.11 -7.25 7.61
N TRP A 10 -3.68 -7.15 6.41
CA TRP A 10 -3.49 -8.16 5.37
C TRP A 10 -2.02 -8.33 4.97
N MET A 11 -1.29 -7.21 4.81
CA MET A 11 0.15 -7.21 4.51
C MET A 11 0.95 -7.75 5.70
N GLN A 12 0.68 -7.26 6.91
CA GLN A 12 1.40 -7.67 8.13
C GLN A 12 1.22 -9.16 8.42
N ALA A 13 0.03 -9.72 8.18
CA ALA A 13 -0.23 -11.15 8.39
C ALA A 13 0.66 -12.06 7.53
N ARG A 14 1.13 -11.55 6.38
CA ARG A 14 1.94 -12.25 5.37
C ARG A 14 3.42 -11.88 5.39
N LYS A 15 3.79 -10.85 6.14
CA LYS A 15 5.19 -10.43 6.31
C LYS A 15 6.07 -11.60 6.74
N GLY A 16 7.11 -11.89 5.98
CA GLY A 16 8.04 -13.01 6.21
C GLY A 16 7.44 -14.42 6.05
N LYS A 17 6.23 -14.57 5.51
CA LYS A 17 5.53 -15.88 5.35
C LYS A 17 5.22 -16.25 3.91
N VAL A 18 5.52 -15.36 2.97
CA VAL A 18 5.25 -15.51 1.54
C VAL A 18 6.49 -15.13 0.76
N THR A 19 6.63 -15.65 -0.46
CA THR A 19 7.78 -15.34 -1.33
C THR A 19 7.43 -14.32 -2.41
N TYR A 20 8.47 -13.76 -3.03
CA TYR A 20 8.29 -12.88 -4.18
C TYR A 20 8.15 -13.70 -5.47
N SER A 21 7.15 -13.40 -6.30
CA SER A 21 7.03 -13.97 -7.64
C SER A 21 6.17 -13.11 -8.56
N MET A 22 6.72 -12.74 -9.72
CA MET A 22 5.94 -12.09 -10.79
C MET A 22 5.10 -13.10 -11.59
N THR A 23 5.51 -14.36 -11.66
CA THR A 23 4.77 -15.41 -12.36
C THR A 23 3.64 -15.95 -11.49
N SER A 24 3.95 -16.30 -10.23
CA SER A 24 2.99 -16.83 -9.25
C SER A 24 2.55 -15.72 -8.30
N ARG A 25 1.95 -14.66 -8.82
CA ARG A 25 1.66 -13.42 -8.07
C ARG A 25 0.29 -13.37 -7.37
N MET A 26 -0.50 -14.44 -7.47
CA MET A 26 -1.91 -14.45 -7.07
C MET A 26 -2.16 -15.15 -5.72
N GLY A 27 -1.10 -15.43 -4.96
CA GLY A 27 -1.18 -16.15 -3.70
C GLY A 27 -1.40 -17.67 -3.86
N PRO A 28 -1.58 -18.38 -2.72
CA PRO A 28 -1.46 -17.86 -1.36
C PRO A 28 0.00 -17.77 -0.87
N ARG A 29 0.94 -18.42 -1.57
CA ARG A 29 2.34 -18.54 -1.13
C ARG A 29 3.26 -17.44 -1.66
N SER A 30 2.86 -16.75 -2.72
CA SER A 30 3.71 -15.76 -3.37
C SER A 30 2.91 -14.63 -4.00
N TYR A 31 3.54 -13.47 -4.03
CA TYR A 31 3.01 -12.21 -4.56
C TYR A 31 4.15 -11.41 -5.19
N ASP A 32 3.84 -10.44 -6.02
CA ASP A 32 4.77 -9.36 -6.39
C ASP A 32 4.36 -8.04 -5.74
N CYS A 33 5.10 -6.97 -6.04
CA CYS A 33 4.88 -5.64 -5.46
C CYS A 33 3.43 -5.18 -5.66
N SER A 34 2.96 -5.11 -6.90
CA SER A 34 1.63 -4.57 -7.21
C SER A 34 0.50 -5.52 -6.80
N SER A 35 0.61 -6.83 -7.01
CA SER A 35 -0.42 -7.79 -6.59
C SER A 35 -0.63 -7.76 -5.08
N SER A 36 0.46 -7.63 -4.29
CA SER A 36 0.34 -7.50 -2.83
C SER A 36 -0.46 -6.25 -2.43
N VAL A 37 -0.25 -5.11 -3.10
CA VAL A 37 -1.04 -3.88 -2.88
C VAL A 37 -2.50 -4.06 -3.32
N PHE A 38 -2.76 -4.69 -4.47
CA PHE A 38 -4.12 -4.98 -4.93
C PHE A 38 -4.90 -5.84 -3.92
N PHE A 39 -4.32 -6.96 -3.48
CA PHE A 39 -4.97 -7.81 -2.48
C PHE A 39 -5.17 -7.10 -1.14
N ALA A 40 -4.21 -6.27 -0.72
CA ALA A 40 -4.36 -5.46 0.48
C ALA A 40 -5.52 -4.46 0.34
N MET A 41 -5.63 -3.76 -0.79
CA MET A 41 -6.74 -2.83 -1.07
C MET A 41 -8.09 -3.55 -1.14
N ILE A 42 -8.14 -4.77 -1.69
CA ILE A 42 -9.34 -5.63 -1.67
C ILE A 42 -9.71 -6.01 -0.23
N ALA A 43 -8.73 -6.44 0.58
CA ALA A 43 -8.95 -6.77 1.99
C ALA A 43 -9.39 -5.56 2.82
N GLY A 44 -8.91 -4.37 2.46
CA GLY A 44 -9.36 -3.09 3.01
C GLY A 44 -10.73 -2.64 2.49
N GLY A 45 -11.32 -3.33 1.53
CA GLY A 45 -12.61 -2.96 0.94
C GLY A 45 -12.55 -1.70 0.05
N PHE A 46 -11.38 -1.35 -0.47
CA PHE A 46 -11.18 -0.22 -1.40
C PHE A 46 -11.35 -0.61 -2.87
N LEU A 47 -11.13 -1.90 -3.17
CA LEU A 47 -11.35 -2.52 -4.47
C LEU A 47 -12.27 -3.73 -4.31
N SER A 48 -13.04 -4.02 -5.36
CA SER A 48 -13.83 -5.26 -5.44
C SER A 48 -12.93 -6.48 -5.60
N ALA A 49 -13.36 -7.62 -5.04
CA ALA A 49 -12.72 -8.90 -5.29
C ALA A 49 -12.66 -9.19 -6.80
N GLY A 50 -11.52 -9.67 -7.29
CA GLY A 50 -11.29 -9.94 -8.71
C GLY A 50 -10.75 -8.75 -9.52
N SER A 51 -10.66 -7.54 -8.95
CA SER A 51 -10.12 -6.35 -9.63
C SER A 51 -8.59 -6.29 -9.66
N MET A 52 -7.96 -7.43 -9.93
CA MET A 52 -6.50 -7.56 -9.90
C MET A 52 -5.86 -6.86 -11.10
N GLY A 53 -4.73 -6.20 -10.86
CA GLY A 53 -3.97 -5.50 -11.88
C GLY A 53 -2.46 -5.52 -11.60
N ASN A 54 -1.75 -4.57 -12.17
CA ASN A 54 -0.31 -4.38 -12.01
C ASN A 54 0.02 -2.91 -11.69
N THR A 55 1.30 -2.55 -11.67
CA THR A 55 1.78 -1.19 -11.38
C THR A 55 1.17 -0.14 -12.33
N GLU A 56 1.03 -0.44 -13.62
CA GLU A 56 0.34 0.44 -14.58
C GLU A 56 -1.13 0.63 -14.26
N THR A 57 -1.80 -0.44 -13.80
CA THR A 57 -3.20 -0.33 -13.36
C THR A 57 -3.31 0.59 -12.15
N LEU A 58 -2.35 0.56 -11.22
CA LEU A 58 -2.32 1.49 -10.08
C LEU A 58 -2.09 2.93 -10.54
N PHE A 59 -1.17 3.19 -11.47
CA PHE A 59 -1.00 4.52 -12.07
C PHE A 59 -2.29 5.01 -12.73
N GLY A 60 -2.98 4.13 -13.48
CA GLY A 60 -4.27 4.44 -14.11
C GLY A 60 -5.42 4.71 -13.14
N MET A 61 -5.27 4.40 -11.84
CA MET A 61 -6.24 4.78 -10.80
C MET A 61 -6.06 6.20 -10.29
N SER A 62 -4.98 6.89 -10.68
CA SER A 62 -4.78 8.31 -10.36
C SER A 62 -5.95 9.15 -10.88
N GLY A 63 -6.47 10.04 -10.04
CA GLY A 63 -7.64 10.87 -10.34
C GLY A 63 -9.01 10.20 -10.14
N THR A 64 -9.05 8.89 -9.84
CA THR A 64 -10.32 8.17 -9.56
C THR A 64 -10.34 7.55 -8.16
N LYS A 65 -9.57 6.49 -7.95
CA LYS A 65 -9.44 5.79 -6.66
C LYS A 65 -8.24 6.26 -5.86
N LEU A 66 -7.24 6.83 -6.55
CA LEU A 66 -6.02 7.36 -5.96
C LEU A 66 -5.93 8.86 -6.22
N LYS A 67 -5.79 9.64 -5.16
CA LYS A 67 -5.48 11.06 -5.25
C LYS A 67 -3.97 11.23 -5.07
N GLU A 68 -3.30 11.81 -6.05
CA GLU A 68 -1.87 12.14 -5.93
C GLU A 68 -1.67 13.19 -4.82
N ILE A 69 -0.61 12.99 -4.03
CA ILE A 69 -0.21 13.84 -2.91
C ILE A 69 1.29 14.08 -2.96
N SER A 70 1.76 15.12 -2.27
CA SER A 70 3.19 15.35 -2.11
C SER A 70 3.81 14.41 -1.07
N ARG A 71 5.13 14.19 -1.16
CA ARG A 71 5.89 13.39 -0.18
C ARG A 71 5.69 13.86 1.26
N GLY A 72 5.54 15.17 1.47
CA GLY A 72 5.36 15.79 2.79
C GLY A 72 3.99 15.50 3.41
N GLU A 73 2.99 15.15 2.60
CA GLU A 73 1.63 14.85 3.05
C GLU A 73 1.42 13.36 3.40
N VAL A 74 2.40 12.51 3.09
CA VAL A 74 2.33 11.06 3.28
C VAL A 74 2.02 10.71 4.73
N GLN A 75 1.01 9.86 4.90
CA GLN A 75 0.59 9.28 6.16
C GLN A 75 0.37 7.78 6.02
N ARG A 76 0.09 7.13 7.16
CA ARG A 76 -0.25 5.71 7.20
C ARG A 76 -1.41 5.38 6.25
N GLY A 77 -1.24 4.34 5.44
CA GLY A 77 -2.23 3.87 4.48
C GLY A 77 -2.12 4.49 3.09
N ASP A 78 -1.31 5.53 2.91
CA ASP A 78 -1.00 6.04 1.58
C ASP A 78 -0.14 5.02 0.82
N ILE A 79 -0.19 5.07 -0.51
CA ILE A 79 0.50 4.15 -1.42
C ILE A 79 1.60 4.93 -2.14
N PHE A 80 2.80 4.36 -2.24
CA PHE A 80 3.77 4.86 -3.20
C PHE A 80 3.77 3.99 -4.46
N ILE A 81 4.04 4.61 -5.59
CA ILE A 81 4.34 3.93 -6.85
C ILE A 81 5.64 4.54 -7.38
N SER A 82 6.67 3.70 -7.53
CA SER A 82 7.92 4.10 -8.15
C SER A 82 7.97 3.59 -9.59
N GLY A 83 8.33 4.45 -10.53
CA GLY A 83 8.38 4.15 -11.95
C GLY A 83 7.79 5.28 -12.81
N THR A 84 7.82 5.09 -14.12
CA THR A 84 7.22 6.01 -15.09
C THR A 84 5.89 5.44 -15.61
N PRO A 85 4.77 6.20 -15.57
CA PRO A 85 3.52 5.76 -16.19
C PRO A 85 3.72 5.35 -17.67
N GLY A 86 3.20 4.19 -18.06
CA GLY A 86 3.38 3.61 -19.39
C GLY A 86 4.68 2.82 -19.59
N GLY A 87 5.55 2.72 -18.58
CA GLY A 87 6.86 2.06 -18.65
C GLY A 87 7.25 1.27 -17.39
N SER A 88 6.32 1.05 -16.47
CA SER A 88 6.51 0.42 -15.16
C SER A 88 5.93 -1.01 -15.09
N ALA A 89 5.71 -1.64 -16.24
CA ALA A 89 5.30 -3.04 -16.31
C ALA A 89 6.46 -3.96 -15.91
N GLY A 90 6.16 -5.11 -15.32
CA GLY A 90 7.18 -6.07 -14.91
C GLY A 90 8.09 -5.52 -13.81
N SER A 91 9.41 -5.53 -14.04
CA SER A 91 10.47 -5.15 -13.08
C SER A 91 10.76 -3.66 -13.02
N ASP A 92 10.19 -2.88 -13.91
CA ASP A 92 10.55 -1.48 -14.10
C ASP A 92 9.72 -0.53 -13.21
N GLY A 93 8.87 -1.09 -12.36
CA GLY A 93 8.12 -0.38 -11.34
C GLY A 93 8.07 -1.12 -10.01
N HIS A 94 7.74 -0.38 -8.95
CA HIS A 94 7.59 -0.94 -7.61
C HIS A 94 6.56 -0.16 -6.81
N THR A 95 5.97 -0.78 -5.79
CA THR A 95 4.88 -0.17 -5.02
C THR A 95 4.76 -0.80 -3.63
N GLY A 96 4.14 -0.08 -2.72
CA GLY A 96 3.89 -0.50 -1.35
C GLY A 96 3.02 0.51 -0.59
N ILE A 97 2.77 0.21 0.67
CA ILE A 97 1.86 0.96 1.54
C ILE A 97 2.65 1.57 2.69
N PHE A 98 2.49 2.87 2.93
CA PHE A 98 3.10 3.53 4.07
C PHE A 98 2.48 3.05 5.38
N LEU A 99 3.34 2.71 6.34
CA LEU A 99 2.96 2.45 7.73
C LEU A 99 3.07 3.72 8.58
N SER A 100 3.95 4.64 8.18
CA SER A 100 4.16 5.99 8.70
C SER A 100 4.92 6.80 7.64
N ASN A 101 5.21 8.07 7.92
CA ASN A 101 6.01 8.89 7.00
C ASN A 101 7.44 8.33 6.77
N GLY A 102 8.00 7.58 7.72
CA GLY A 102 9.36 7.02 7.62
C GLY A 102 9.42 5.50 7.39
N SER A 103 8.29 4.83 7.15
CA SER A 103 8.28 3.38 6.98
C SER A 103 7.14 2.90 6.08
N PHE A 104 7.38 1.81 5.35
CA PHE A 104 6.40 1.23 4.44
C PHE A 104 6.52 -0.29 4.41
N ILE A 105 5.43 -0.95 4.00
CA ILE A 105 5.34 -2.39 3.80
C ILE A 105 5.12 -2.69 2.32
N HIS A 106 5.88 -3.64 1.78
CA HIS A 106 5.89 -3.96 0.35
C HIS A 106 6.29 -5.42 0.14
N CYS A 107 5.97 -5.98 -1.02
CA CYS A 107 6.52 -7.25 -1.49
C CYS A 107 7.66 -6.97 -2.47
N SER A 108 8.88 -7.44 -2.22
CA SER A 108 10.02 -7.18 -3.10
C SER A 108 10.86 -8.43 -3.37
N TYR A 109 11.56 -8.39 -4.51
CA TYR A 109 12.54 -9.42 -4.87
C TYR A 109 13.69 -9.49 -3.86
N THR A 110 14.18 -8.33 -3.40
CA THR A 110 15.32 -8.22 -2.47
C THR A 110 15.05 -8.91 -1.13
N HIS A 111 13.84 -8.81 -0.62
CA HIS A 111 13.42 -9.45 0.62
C HIS A 111 12.82 -10.85 0.39
N ASN A 112 12.70 -11.28 -0.87
CA ASN A 112 11.98 -12.49 -1.29
C ASN A 112 10.62 -12.64 -0.58
N GLY A 113 9.79 -11.59 -0.64
CA GLY A 113 8.48 -11.61 0.00
C GLY A 113 8.06 -10.26 0.55
N ILE A 114 7.10 -10.29 1.47
CA ILE A 114 6.61 -9.08 2.15
C ILE A 114 7.50 -8.73 3.33
N ALA A 115 8.01 -7.51 3.34
CA ALA A 115 8.87 -6.94 4.37
C ALA A 115 8.51 -5.48 4.67
N VAL A 116 9.06 -4.95 5.76
CA VAL A 116 8.97 -3.54 6.14
C VAL A 116 10.35 -2.93 6.03
N ASP A 117 10.45 -1.82 5.30
CA ASP A 117 11.65 -1.01 5.26
C ASP A 117 11.39 0.34 5.95
N THR A 118 12.43 0.84 6.61
CA THR A 118 12.41 2.09 7.38
C THR A 118 13.47 3.04 6.85
N ASN A 119 13.32 3.54 5.63
CA ASN A 119 14.25 4.56 5.13
C ASN A 119 13.74 5.29 3.88
N ASP A 120 13.98 6.59 3.85
CA ASP A 120 13.96 7.38 2.61
C ASP A 120 15.04 6.91 1.62
N ALA A 121 16.10 6.24 2.05
CA ALA A 121 17.12 5.69 1.14
C ALA A 121 16.57 4.69 0.10
N TYR A 122 15.51 3.94 0.44
CA TYR A 122 14.81 3.13 -0.56
C TYR A 122 14.07 4.03 -1.57
N MET A 123 13.46 5.10 -1.07
CA MET A 123 12.78 6.12 -1.88
C MET A 123 13.77 7.05 -2.62
N SER A 124 15.06 6.99 -2.28
CA SER A 124 16.15 7.71 -2.97
C SER A 124 16.79 6.88 -4.09
N THR A 125 16.18 5.75 -4.46
CA THR A 125 16.60 4.95 -5.62
C THR A 125 16.25 5.66 -6.93
N ARG A 126 16.75 5.12 -8.06
CA ARG A 126 16.80 5.78 -9.38
C ARG A 126 15.44 6.10 -10.03
N LEU A 127 14.33 5.51 -9.61
CA LEU A 127 13.04 5.70 -10.27
C LEU A 127 12.27 6.91 -9.68
N PRO A 128 11.47 7.62 -10.48
CA PRO A 128 10.55 8.62 -9.97
C PRO A 128 9.58 7.98 -8.98
N HIS A 129 9.29 8.68 -7.87
CA HIS A 129 8.35 8.21 -6.86
C HIS A 129 7.10 9.11 -6.84
N HIS A 130 5.95 8.47 -6.89
CA HIS A 130 4.65 9.09 -6.82
C HIS A 130 3.93 8.60 -5.57
N PHE A 131 3.20 9.50 -4.89
CA PHE A 131 2.55 9.22 -3.62
C PHE A 131 1.05 9.45 -3.76
N TYR A 132 0.26 8.53 -3.23
CA TYR A 132 -1.17 8.52 -3.44
C TYR A 132 -1.95 8.23 -2.16
N ARG A 133 -3.04 8.96 -1.99
CA ARG A 133 -4.06 8.71 -0.97
C ARG A 133 -5.27 8.03 -1.58
N ILE A 134 -5.77 6.97 -0.93
CA ILE A 134 -6.95 6.25 -1.40
C ILE A 134 -8.21 7.10 -1.15
N VAL A 135 -8.94 7.41 -2.22
CA VAL A 135 -10.19 8.17 -2.20
C VAL A 135 -11.32 7.30 -1.63
N GLY A 136 -12.11 7.85 -0.71
CA GLY A 136 -13.18 7.11 -0.02
C GLY A 136 -12.72 6.34 1.22
N SER A 137 -11.47 6.52 1.64
CA SER A 137 -11.02 6.18 3.00
C SER A 137 -11.75 7.06 3.99
N GLY A 138 -12.91 6.61 4.48
CA GLY A 138 -13.57 7.22 5.63
C GLY A 138 -12.56 7.25 6.77
N SER A 139 -12.12 8.45 7.15
CA SER A 139 -11.19 8.70 8.22
C SER A 139 -11.79 8.20 9.54
N SER A 140 -11.62 6.91 9.83
CA SER A 140 -11.77 6.39 11.18
C SER A 140 -10.37 6.36 11.78
N ASN A 141 -9.85 7.56 12.03
CA ASN A 141 -8.71 7.75 12.91
C ASN A 141 -9.21 7.35 14.31
N THR A 142 -8.94 6.12 14.75
CA THR A 142 -9.11 5.75 16.15
C THR A 142 -7.96 6.35 16.94
N ASP A 143 -7.95 7.68 17.07
CA ASP A 143 -7.26 8.35 18.17
C ASP A 143 -7.96 7.89 19.45
N SER A 144 -7.39 6.85 20.07
CA SER A 144 -7.85 6.33 21.34
C SER A 144 -7.48 7.34 22.43
N LYS A 145 -8.30 8.39 22.59
CA LYS A 145 -8.31 9.20 23.80
C LYS A 145 -9.63 8.91 24.52
N PRO A 146 -9.61 8.27 25.70
CA PRO A 146 -10.84 8.03 26.45
C PRO A 146 -11.47 9.39 26.80
N GLN A 147 -12.63 9.69 26.23
CA GLN A 147 -13.46 10.80 26.68
C GLN A 147 -14.01 10.40 28.06
N MET A 148 -13.46 11.00 29.12
CA MET A 148 -14.09 10.95 30.43
C MET A 148 -15.44 11.64 30.36
N VAL A 149 -16.51 10.86 30.45
CA VAL A 149 -17.86 11.38 30.65
C VAL A 149 -17.93 11.95 32.06
N THR A 150 -18.00 13.26 32.18
CA THR A 150 -18.35 13.90 33.46
C THR A 150 -19.88 13.87 33.56
N LEU A 151 -20.40 13.00 34.42
CA LEU A 151 -21.81 13.00 34.82
C LEU A 151 -21.97 14.07 35.90
N ASN A 152 -22.62 15.18 35.55
CA ASN A 152 -23.10 16.14 36.54
C ASN A 152 -24.43 15.59 37.12
N VAL A 153 -24.39 15.26 38.41
CA VAL A 153 -25.58 15.14 39.28
C VAL A 153 -25.74 16.46 40.02
#